data_AF-A0A3E2TKU4-F1
#
_entry.id   AF-A0A3E2TKU4-F1
#
_cell.length_a   1.000
_cell.length_b   1.000
_cell.length_c   1.000
_cell.angle_alpha   90.00
_cell.angle_beta   90.00
_cell.angle_gamma   90.00
#
_symmetry.space_group_name_H-M   'P 1'
#
loop_
_entity.id
_entity.type
_entity.pdbx_description
1 polymer ?
#
loop_
_entity_poly.entity_id
_entity_poly.type
_entity_poly.pdbx_seq_one_letter_code
_entity_poly.pdbx_strand_id
1 'polypeptide(L)'
;MRRRKSENTNLLKKYNKMKTISSIIWILSGLGILAFGIYYKEIFEIIFGILASIYGMASLRTRRLTSLAAIARSERSRLKFLVISIVVFSLVNPIGNIAVIFDLYKRDYAIKGGFDEK
;
A
#
# COMPACT_ATOMS: atom_id res chain seq x y z
N MET A 1 27.76 1.13 17.92
CA MET A 1 26.47 0.39 18.04
C MET A 1 25.23 1.27 18.27
N ARG A 2 25.23 2.25 19.20
CA ARG A 2 24.02 3.08 19.48
C ARG A 2 23.45 3.85 18.26
N ARG A 3 24.31 4.41 17.39
CA ARG A 3 23.89 5.16 16.17
C ARG A 3 23.13 4.29 15.15
N ARG A 4 23.61 3.08 14.84
CA ARG A 4 22.91 2.13 13.95
C ARG A 4 21.54 1.71 14.51
N LYS A 5 21.42 1.54 15.84
CA LYS A 5 20.15 1.18 16.49
C LYS A 5 19.13 2.31 16.41
N SER A 6 19.54 3.57 16.60
CA SER A 6 18.64 4.72 16.43
C SER A 6 18.22 4.92 14.98
N GLU A 7 19.12 4.67 14.03
CA GLU A 7 18.85 4.76 12.59
C GLU A 7 17.81 3.73 12.15
N ASN A 8 18.01 2.45 12.49
CA ASN A 8 17.04 1.39 12.21
C ASN A 8 15.66 1.67 12.82
N THR A 9 15.64 2.25 14.03
CA THR A 9 14.38 2.64 14.71
C THR A 9 13.66 3.76 13.95
N ASN A 10 14.41 4.75 13.46
CA ASN A 10 13.86 5.84 12.65
C ASN A 10 13.32 5.34 11.30
N LEU A 11 14.05 4.43 10.64
CA LEU A 11 13.61 3.79 9.39
C LEU A 11 12.31 3.00 9.58
N LEU A 12 12.21 2.20 10.65
CA LEU A 12 11.00 1.48 11.02
C LEU A 12 9.82 2.41 11.32
N LYS A 13 10.05 3.51 12.05
CA LYS A 13 9.00 4.49 12.38
C LYS A 13 8.48 5.17 11.11
N LYS A 14 9.38 5.59 10.21
CA LYS A 14 9.01 6.23 8.94
C LYS A 14 8.26 5.25 8.02
N TYR A 15 8.74 4.01 7.89
CA TYR A 15 8.05 2.99 7.12
C TYR A 15 6.65 2.69 7.66
N ASN A 16 6.49 2.49 8.97
CA ASN A 16 5.19 2.23 9.57
C ASN A 16 4.22 3.42 9.37
N LYS A 17 4.71 4.68 9.40
CA LYS A 17 3.90 5.85 9.05
C LYS A 17 3.43 5.80 7.60
N MET A 18 4.33 5.49 6.65
CA MET A 18 3.95 5.33 5.24
C MET A 18 2.99 4.15 5.01
N LYS A 19 3.14 3.05 5.75
CA LYS A 19 2.18 1.93 5.72
C LYS A 19 0.78 2.40 6.12
N THR A 20 0.66 3.16 7.21
CA THR A 20 -0.62 3.73 7.64
C THR A 20 -1.21 4.67 6.59
N ILE A 21 -0.41 5.58 6.04
CA ILE A 21 -0.86 6.50 4.98
C ILE A 21 -1.33 5.71 3.75
N SER A 22 -0.57 4.69 3.33
CA SER A 22 -0.94 3.81 2.22
C SER A 22 -2.29 3.15 2.46
N SER A 23 -2.52 2.57 3.64
CA SER A 23 -3.82 1.98 3.99
C SER A 23 -4.98 2.98 3.91
N ILE A 24 -4.77 4.22 4.40
CA ILE A 24 -5.79 5.27 4.34
C ILE A 24 -6.09 5.63 2.88
N ILE A 25 -5.07 5.79 2.04
CA ILE A 25 -5.25 6.08 0.60
C ILE A 25 -6.03 4.96 -0.08
N TRP A 26 -5.73 3.69 0.22
CA TRP A 26 -6.49 2.55 -0.31
C TRP A 26 -7.97 2.58 0.08
N ILE A 27 -8.28 2.94 1.33
CA ILE A 27 -9.67 3.08 1.80
C ILE A 27 -10.36 4.25 1.07
N LEU A 28 -9.71 5.42 1.01
CA LEU A 28 -10.29 6.60 0.36
C LEU A 28 -10.49 6.40 -1.14
N SER A 29 -9.53 5.80 -1.84
CA SER A 29 -9.68 5.41 -3.24
C SER A 29 -10.83 4.41 -3.40
N GLY A 30 -10.92 3.39 -2.55
CA GLY A 30 -12.01 2.41 -2.59
C GLY A 30 -13.39 3.05 -2.39
N LEU A 31 -13.53 3.96 -1.43
CA LEU A 31 -14.76 4.73 -1.20
C LEU A 31 -15.10 5.65 -2.39
N GLY A 32 -14.09 6.28 -3.00
CA GLY A 32 -14.27 7.11 -4.19
C GLY A 32 -14.80 6.29 -5.37
N ILE A 33 -14.17 5.15 -5.66
CA ILE A 33 -14.61 4.24 -6.72
C ILE A 33 -16.02 3.70 -6.43
N LEU A 34 -16.31 3.36 -5.17
CA LEU A 34 -17.65 2.93 -4.76
C LEU A 34 -18.72 3.99 -5.02
N ALA A 35 -18.44 5.24 -4.67
CA ALA A 35 -19.36 6.34 -4.93
C ALA A 35 -19.64 6.49 -6.43
N PHE A 36 -18.61 6.37 -7.28
CA PHE A 36 -18.77 6.35 -8.73
C PHE A 36 -19.62 5.17 -9.20
N GLY A 37 -19.33 3.95 -8.75
CA GLY A 37 -20.09 2.76 -9.13
C GLY A 37 -21.56 2.82 -8.71
N ILE A 38 -21.88 3.39 -7.54
CA ILE A 38 -23.26 3.60 -7.11
C ILE A 38 -23.95 4.67 -7.98
N TYR A 39 -23.26 5.78 -8.26
CA TYR A 39 -23.81 6.90 -9.01
C TYR A 39 -24.10 6.53 -10.47
N TYR A 40 -23.16 5.86 -11.14
CA TYR A 40 -23.27 5.45 -12.55
C TYR A 40 -23.86 4.04 -12.74
N LYS A 41 -24.13 3.31 -11.64
CA LYS A 41 -24.63 1.92 -11.62
C LYS A 41 -23.69 0.92 -12.30
N GLU A 42 -22.39 1.12 -12.16
CA GLU A 42 -21.37 0.27 -12.75
C GLU A 42 -20.90 -0.79 -11.75
N ILE A 43 -21.02 -2.06 -12.13
CA ILE A 43 -20.84 -3.18 -11.21
C ILE A 43 -19.37 -3.46 -10.88
N PHE A 44 -18.46 -3.20 -11.82
CA PHE A 44 -17.03 -3.43 -11.62
C PHE A 44 -16.47 -2.47 -10.58
N GLU A 45 -16.88 -1.21 -10.61
CA GLU A 45 -16.52 -0.14 -9.70
C GLU A 45 -17.00 -0.45 -8.29
N ILE A 46 -18.22 -0.97 -8.15
CA ILE A 46 -18.72 -1.45 -6.87
C ILE A 46 -17.84 -2.60 -6.33
N ILE A 47 -17.58 -3.63 -7.15
CA ILE A 47 -16.78 -4.78 -6.70
C ILE A 47 -15.36 -4.35 -6.33
N PHE A 48 -14.66 -3.63 -7.22
CA PHE A 48 -13.28 -3.23 -7.01
C PHE A 48 -13.11 -2.13 -5.96
N GLY A 49 -14.10 -1.24 -5.79
CA GLY A 49 -14.12 -0.27 -4.71
C GLY A 49 -14.29 -0.92 -3.34
N ILE A 50 -15.12 -1.96 -3.22
CA ILE A 50 -15.21 -2.79 -2.00
C ILE A 50 -13.88 -3.49 -1.73
N LEU A 51 -13.30 -4.16 -2.74
CA LEU A 51 -12.03 -4.87 -2.60
C LEU A 51 -10.88 -3.95 -2.17
N ALA A 52 -10.79 -2.75 -2.75
CA ALA A 52 -9.80 -1.73 -2.38
C ALA A 52 -9.96 -1.29 -0.91
N SER A 53 -11.20 -1.07 -0.48
CA SER A 53 -11.53 -0.69 0.90
C SER A 53 -11.16 -1.81 1.88
N ILE A 54 -11.50 -3.07 1.56
CA ILE A 54 -11.16 -4.25 2.37
C ILE A 54 -9.64 -4.40 2.48
N TYR A 55 -8.92 -4.27 1.37
CA TYR A 55 -7.46 -4.32 1.37
C TYR A 55 -6.84 -3.24 2.27
N GLY A 56 -7.31 -2.00 2.15
CA GLY A 56 -6.87 -0.90 2.99
C GLY A 56 -7.11 -1.16 4.48
N MET A 57 -8.30 -1.65 4.85
CA MET A 57 -8.63 -2.04 6.23
C MET A 57 -7.76 -3.19 6.75
N ALA A 58 -7.57 -4.25 5.96
CA ALA A 58 -6.73 -5.39 6.33
C ALA A 58 -5.25 -4.96 6.52
N SER A 59 -4.75 -4.11 5.63
CA SER A 59 -3.39 -3.55 5.73
C SER A 59 -3.24 -2.67 6.99
N LEU A 60 -4.26 -1.88 7.34
CA LEU A 60 -4.27 -1.06 8.56
C LEU A 60 -4.25 -1.90 9.84
N ARG A 61 -5.03 -3.00 9.87
CA ARG A 61 -5.13 -3.91 11.02
C ARG A 61 -3.85 -4.73 11.25
N THR A 62 -3.05 -4.92 10.21
CA THR A 62 -1.81 -5.69 10.31
C THR A 62 -0.80 -4.95 11.21
N ARG A 63 -0.30 -5.65 12.25
CA ARG A 63 0.66 -5.10 13.25
C ARG A 63 1.83 -4.36 12.60
N ARG A 64 2.39 -3.40 13.34
CA ARG A 64 3.62 -2.68 12.96
C ARG A 64 4.73 -3.71 12.76
N LEU A 65 5.42 -3.61 11.62
CA LEU A 65 6.55 -4.48 11.34
C LEU A 65 7.76 -3.99 12.16
N THR A 66 8.45 -4.93 12.79
CA THR A 66 9.57 -4.68 13.70
C THR A 66 10.93 -5.05 13.11
N SER A 67 10.96 -5.71 11.94
CA SER A 67 12.19 -6.16 11.27
C SER A 67 12.27 -5.59 9.86
N LEU A 68 13.41 -4.93 9.55
CA LEU A 68 13.70 -4.35 8.23
C LEU A 68 13.81 -5.44 7.15
N ALA A 69 14.51 -6.54 7.44
CA ALA A 69 14.64 -7.66 6.51
C ALA A 69 13.28 -8.33 6.19
N ALA A 70 12.38 -8.42 7.17
CA ALA A 70 11.03 -8.94 6.95
C ALA A 70 10.20 -8.00 6.06
N ILE A 71 10.36 -6.69 6.24
CA ILE A 71 9.73 -5.66 5.39
C ILE A 71 10.23 -5.80 3.95
N ALA A 72 11.55 -5.84 3.73
CA ALA A 72 12.14 -5.94 2.40
C ALA A 72 11.65 -7.19 1.64
N ARG A 73 11.58 -8.33 2.33
CA ARG A 73 11.11 -9.60 1.73
C ARG A 73 9.63 -9.55 1.33
N SER A 74 8.79 -8.95 2.18
CA SER A 74 7.36 -8.74 1.90
C SER A 74 7.13 -7.76 0.75
N GLU A 75 7.88 -6.66 0.71
CA GLU A 75 7.76 -5.64 -0.33
C GLU A 75 8.28 -6.12 -1.71
N ARG A 76 9.18 -7.11 -1.75
CA ARG A 76 9.59 -7.76 -3.00
C ARG A 76 8.46 -8.56 -3.65
N SER A 77 7.71 -9.35 -2.88
CA SER A 77 6.60 -10.16 -3.44
C SER A 77 5.39 -9.32 -3.85
N ARG A 78 5.20 -8.15 -3.24
CA ARG A 78 4.10 -7.21 -3.55
C ARG A 78 4.12 -6.62 -4.95
N LEU A 79 5.26 -6.60 -5.66
CA LEU A 79 5.34 -5.97 -6.99
C LEU A 79 4.34 -6.58 -7.99
N LYS A 80 4.20 -7.91 -8.00
CA LYS A 80 3.26 -8.60 -8.90
C LYS A 80 1.82 -8.15 -8.67
N PHE A 81 1.43 -8.05 -7.39
CA PHE A 81 0.11 -7.55 -7.02
C PHE A 81 -0.10 -6.12 -7.51
N LEU A 82 0.86 -5.22 -7.27
CA LEU A 82 0.75 -3.82 -7.69
C LEU A 82 0.66 -3.64 -9.20
N VAL A 83 1.39 -4.45 -9.97
CA VAL A 83 1.32 -4.45 -11.45
C VAL A 83 -0.05 -4.92 -11.94
N ILE A 84 -0.63 -5.95 -11.32
CA ILE A 84 -1.98 -6.38 -11.68
C ILE A 84 -2.99 -5.30 -11.30
N SER A 85 -2.86 -4.72 -10.10
CA SER A 85 -3.77 -3.67 -9.63
C SER A 85 -3.76 -2.44 -10.54
N ILE A 86 -2.60 -1.98 -11.03
CA ILE A 86 -2.55 -0.80 -11.90
C ILE A 86 -3.27 -1.04 -13.24
N VAL A 87 -3.16 -2.25 -13.80
CA VAL A 87 -3.87 -2.62 -15.03
C VAL A 87 -5.37 -2.65 -14.77
N VAL A 88 -5.80 -3.33 -13.71
CA VAL A 88 -7.22 -3.46 -13.34
C VAL A 88 -7.85 -2.09 -13.08
N PHE A 89 -7.24 -1.25 -12.25
CA PHE A 89 -7.79 0.08 -11.94
C PHE A 89 -7.73 1.04 -13.13
N SER A 90 -6.81 0.85 -14.09
CA SER A 90 -6.86 1.63 -15.33
C SER A 90 -8.05 1.27 -16.22
N LEU A 91 -8.58 0.05 -16.11
CA LEU A 91 -9.77 -0.40 -16.84
C LEU A 91 -11.07 -0.05 -16.10
N VAL A 92 -11.06 -0.10 -14.78
CA VAL A 92 -12.24 0.14 -13.93
C VAL A 92 -12.34 1.63 -13.61
N ASN A 93 -11.41 2.15 -12.79
CA ASN A 93 -11.43 3.56 -12.41
C ASN A 93 -10.03 4.05 -11.99
N PRO A 94 -9.46 5.06 -12.68
CA PRO A 94 -8.10 5.52 -12.46
C PRO A 94 -7.86 6.10 -11.05
N ILE A 95 -8.91 6.42 -10.28
CA ILE A 95 -8.79 6.79 -8.85
C ILE A 95 -8.05 5.68 -8.06
N GLY A 96 -8.21 4.41 -8.44
CA GLY A 96 -7.52 3.29 -7.81
C GLY A 96 -6.01 3.29 -8.05
N ASN A 97 -5.55 3.87 -9.17
CA ASN A 97 -4.13 3.98 -9.47
C ASN A 97 -3.39 4.87 -8.48
N ILE A 98 -4.07 5.84 -7.85
CA ILE A 98 -3.47 6.70 -6.81
C ILE A 98 -2.95 5.84 -5.64
N ALA A 99 -3.76 4.88 -5.19
CA ALA A 99 -3.39 3.98 -4.10
C ALA A 99 -2.23 3.05 -4.49
N VAL A 100 -2.24 2.55 -5.73
CA VAL A 100 -1.19 1.69 -6.27
C VAL A 100 0.14 2.43 -6.38
N ILE A 101 0.14 3.65 -6.93
CA ILE A 101 1.34 4.49 -7.10
C ILE A 101 1.95 4.83 -5.73
N PHE A 102 1.13 5.16 -4.74
CA PHE A 102 1.65 5.42 -3.39
C PHE A 102 2.24 4.16 -2.75
N ASP A 103 1.64 2.99 -2.95
CA ASP A 103 2.19 1.73 -2.43
C ASP A 103 3.51 1.36 -3.14
N LEU A 104 3.65 1.67 -4.44
CA LEU A 104 4.93 1.58 -5.17
C LEU A 104 5.98 2.52 -4.61
N TYR A 105 5.64 3.77 -4.30
CA TYR A 105 6.57 4.71 -3.65
C TYR A 105 7.04 4.20 -2.29
N LYS A 106 6.12 3.69 -1.46
CA LYS A 106 6.46 3.08 -0.16
C LYS A 106 7.38 1.87 -0.33
N ARG A 107 7.08 1.02 -1.31
CA ARG A 107 7.91 -0.15 -1.64
C ARG A 107 9.32 0.26 -2.03
N ASP A 108 9.45 1.25 -2.91
CA ASP A 108 10.74 1.75 -3.37
C ASP A 108 11.56 2.33 -2.22
N TYR A 109 10.91 3.03 -1.29
CA TYR A 109 11.55 3.48 -0.05
C TYR A 109 12.09 2.30 0.78
N ALA A 110 11.33 1.21 0.93
CA ALA A 110 11.77 0.05 1.69
C ALA A 110 12.95 -0.69 1.01
N ILE A 111 12.93 -0.81 -0.32
CA ILE A 111 13.98 -1.55 -1.06
C ILE A 111 15.25 -0.71 -1.19
N LYS A 112 15.14 0.56 -1.57
CA LYS A 112 16.30 1.46 -1.76
C LYS A 112 16.84 2.02 -0.44
N GLY A 113 16.05 2.00 0.63
CA GLY A 113 16.44 2.49 1.96
C GLY A 113 17.34 1.56 2.77
N GLY A 114 17.94 0.53 2.15
CA GLY A 114 18.90 -0.36 2.80
C GLY A 114 18.29 -1.40 3.75
N PHE A 115 16.99 -1.72 3.63
CA PHE A 115 16.33 -2.64 4.57
C PHE A 115 16.77 -4.11 4.38
N ASP A 116 17.55 -4.38 3.32
CA ASP A 116 18.11 -5.69 2.96
C ASP A 116 19.59 -5.83 3.35
N GLU A 117 20.22 -4.80 3.92
CA GLU A 117 21.60 -4.90 4.40
C GLU A 117 21.65 -5.72 5.70
N LYS A 118 22.19 -6.94 5.58
CA LYS A 118 22.63 -7.79 6.70
C LYS A 118 23.98 -7.31 7.25
#